data_AF-A0A0N0V1D7-F1
#
_entry.id   AF-A0A0N0V1D7-F1
#
_cell.length_a   1.000
_cell.length_b   1.000
_cell.length_c   1.000
_cell.angle_alpha   90.00
_cell.angle_beta   90.00
_cell.angle_gamma   90.00
#
_symmetry.space_group_name_H-M   'P 1'
#
loop_
_entity.id
_entity.type
_entity.pdbx_description
1 polymer ?
#
loop_
_entity_poly.entity_id
_entity_poly.type
_entity_poly.pdbx_seq_one_letter_code
_entity_poly.pdbx_strand_id
1 'polypeptide(L)'
;MLKPNLSYQVNICIKKNNYIKLCIFTLSLLMCFTQYLHATSPKNKPSLMLAHTWNEKMDIKNWWMSEKLDGVRGYWTGTQLISRAGNRFHPPKWFTQNFPSFPLDGELWMGRNQFSAIVSIVKTKDADKEWKKIQYMIFDAPQVAENFEKRLAFAKNWFKHHPNPHVEIIQQEICRNQDHLKRKLKEIESKGGEGLILRKPGSPYITGRSYDLLKVKIFDDDEATVIQHFKGKGRNADRMGSILVEMKNGIRFKIGTGFTDKERNNPPPVGTIITFKYYGLTKSGVPKFASFLRVREQF
;
A
#
# COMPACT_ATOMS: atom_id res chain seq x y z
N MET A 1 67.17 -37.08 -56.66
CA MET A 1 66.42 -35.82 -56.89
C MET A 1 65.35 -35.68 -55.82
N LEU A 2 65.51 -34.65 -54.97
CA LEU A 2 64.53 -33.99 -54.06
C LEU A 2 63.40 -34.84 -53.44
N LYS A 3 63.57 -35.21 -52.15
CA LYS A 3 62.44 -35.47 -51.24
C LYS A 3 61.87 -34.13 -50.76
N PRO A 4 60.56 -33.85 -50.88
CA PRO A 4 59.97 -32.65 -50.28
C PRO A 4 59.76 -32.81 -48.77
N ASN A 5 60.04 -31.73 -48.05
CA ASN A 5 59.85 -31.55 -46.61
C ASN A 5 58.39 -31.73 -46.17
N LEU A 6 58.09 -32.80 -45.43
CA LEU A 6 56.81 -32.98 -44.72
C LEU A 6 56.66 -32.08 -43.47
N SER A 7 57.68 -31.31 -43.10
CA SER A 7 57.71 -30.49 -41.87
C SER A 7 57.02 -29.12 -42.01
N TYR A 8 56.77 -28.64 -43.23
CA TYR A 8 56.16 -27.31 -43.45
C TYR A 8 54.62 -27.34 -43.49
N GLN A 9 54.00 -28.45 -43.90
CA GLN A 9 52.53 -28.56 -43.94
C GLN A 9 51.88 -28.79 -42.57
N VAL A 10 52.60 -29.41 -41.63
CA VAL A 10 52.07 -29.70 -40.28
C VAL A 10 51.96 -28.43 -39.43
N ASN A 11 52.88 -27.48 -39.58
CA ASN A 11 52.88 -26.23 -38.81
C ASN A 11 51.82 -25.21 -39.23
N ILE A 12 51.37 -25.25 -40.50
CA ILE A 12 50.27 -24.38 -40.98
C ILE A 12 48.92 -24.89 -40.47
N CYS A 13 48.75 -26.21 -40.36
CA CYS A 13 47.50 -26.82 -39.89
C CYS A 13 47.26 -26.59 -38.39
N ILE A 14 48.32 -26.63 -37.57
CA ILE A 14 48.22 -26.43 -36.10
C ILE A 14 47.93 -24.96 -35.74
N LYS A 15 48.53 -23.99 -36.46
CA LYS A 15 48.24 -22.56 -36.22
C LYS A 15 46.81 -22.18 -36.59
N LYS A 16 46.28 -22.66 -37.72
CA LYS A 16 44.88 -22.36 -38.15
C LYS A 16 43.84 -22.87 -37.15
N ASN A 17 44.10 -24.01 -36.51
CA ASN A 17 43.17 -24.62 -35.57
C ASN A 17 43.08 -23.88 -34.21
N ASN A 18 44.16 -23.20 -33.80
CA ASN A 18 44.16 -22.39 -32.58
C ASN A 18 43.46 -21.03 -32.76
N TYR A 19 43.53 -20.41 -33.94
CA TYR A 19 42.76 -19.18 -34.22
C TYR A 19 41.25 -19.43 -34.34
N ILE A 20 40.85 -20.58 -34.90
CA ILE A 20 39.43 -20.97 -34.99
C ILE A 20 38.85 -21.30 -33.61
N LYS A 21 39.60 -21.99 -32.74
CA LYS A 21 39.18 -22.25 -31.35
C LYS A 21 39.13 -20.97 -30.50
N LEU A 22 40.04 -20.02 -30.72
CA LEU A 22 40.04 -18.73 -30.01
C LEU A 22 38.88 -17.83 -30.45
N CYS A 23 38.52 -17.81 -31.75
CA CYS A 23 37.37 -17.07 -32.26
C CYS A 23 36.01 -17.68 -31.85
N ILE A 24 35.92 -19.01 -31.72
CA ILE A 24 34.67 -19.65 -31.26
C ILE A 24 34.45 -19.39 -29.76
N PHE A 25 35.53 -19.36 -28.95
CA PHE A 25 35.42 -19.08 -27.51
C PHE A 25 35.06 -17.63 -27.21
N THR A 26 35.54 -16.66 -28.00
CA THR A 26 35.20 -15.24 -27.84
C THR A 26 33.79 -14.92 -28.34
N LEU A 27 33.26 -15.62 -29.35
CA LEU A 27 31.88 -15.46 -29.80
C LEU A 27 30.85 -16.06 -28.83
N SER A 28 31.18 -17.19 -28.18
CA SER A 28 30.32 -17.79 -27.14
C SER A 28 30.31 -16.99 -25.84
N LEU A 29 31.41 -16.29 -25.50
CA LEU A 29 31.45 -15.42 -24.33
C LEU A 29 30.64 -14.13 -24.54
N LEU A 30 30.53 -13.65 -25.78
CA LEU A 30 29.73 -12.48 -26.13
C LEU A 30 28.22 -12.80 -26.23
N MET A 31 27.84 -14.03 -26.62
CA MET A 31 26.44 -14.50 -26.57
C MET A 31 25.95 -14.88 -25.17
N CYS A 32 26.85 -15.26 -24.25
CA CYS A 32 26.47 -15.50 -22.85
C CYS A 32 26.31 -14.20 -22.03
N PHE A 33 26.89 -13.08 -22.46
CA PHE A 33 26.74 -11.80 -21.76
C PHE A 33 25.46 -11.03 -22.14
N THR A 34 24.82 -11.35 -23.27
CA THR A 34 23.55 -10.70 -23.67
C THR A 34 22.32 -11.29 -22.98
N GLN A 35 22.43 -12.46 -22.34
CA GLN A 35 21.31 -13.11 -21.63
C GLN A 35 21.14 -12.67 -20.16
N TYR A 36 22.09 -11.90 -19.61
CA TYR A 36 22.03 -11.40 -18.23
C TYR A 36 21.55 -9.95 -18.07
N LEU A 37 21.21 -9.27 -19.17
CA LEU A 37 20.35 -8.09 -19.12
C LEU A 37 18.90 -8.57 -19.14
N HIS A 38 18.45 -9.19 -18.04
CA HIS A 38 17.03 -9.13 -17.71
C HIS A 38 16.72 -7.66 -17.47
N ALA A 39 16.28 -6.97 -18.53
CA ALA A 39 15.62 -5.70 -18.42
C ALA A 39 14.45 -5.90 -17.44
N THR A 40 14.64 -5.47 -16.20
CA THR A 40 13.53 -5.34 -15.27
C THR A 40 12.62 -4.28 -15.87
N SER A 41 11.59 -4.73 -16.59
CA SER A 41 10.55 -3.82 -17.08
C SER A 41 10.11 -2.99 -15.88
N PRO A 42 10.14 -1.64 -15.95
CA PRO A 42 9.76 -0.81 -14.83
C PRO A 42 8.38 -1.25 -14.38
N LYS A 43 8.23 -1.62 -13.10
CA LYS A 43 6.92 -1.89 -12.54
C LYS A 43 6.09 -0.63 -12.72
N ASN A 44 5.17 -0.63 -13.69
CA ASN A 44 4.25 0.47 -13.97
C ASN A 44 3.30 0.61 -12.78
N LYS A 45 3.74 1.37 -11.76
CA LYS A 45 2.93 1.69 -10.59
C LYS A 45 1.74 2.54 -11.05
N PRO A 46 0.52 2.21 -10.62
CA PRO A 46 -0.64 3.02 -10.99
C PRO A 46 -0.52 4.43 -10.39
N SER A 47 -0.97 5.42 -11.18
CA SER A 47 -1.12 6.81 -10.74
C SER A 47 -2.35 6.94 -9.84
N LEU A 48 -2.13 6.75 -8.54
CA LEU A 48 -3.20 6.66 -7.56
C LEU A 48 -3.42 7.98 -6.82
N MET A 49 -4.69 8.35 -6.62
CA MET A 49 -5.07 9.37 -5.64
C MET A 49 -4.94 8.80 -4.22
N LEU A 50 -4.36 9.59 -3.32
CA LEU A 50 -4.01 9.20 -1.96
C LEU A 50 -4.64 10.16 -0.95
N ALA A 51 -5.16 9.59 0.13
CA ALA A 51 -5.86 10.37 1.15
C ALA A 51 -4.91 11.12 2.08
N HIS A 52 -5.20 12.38 2.43
CA HIS A 52 -4.69 13.03 3.64
C HIS A 52 -5.42 12.52 4.90
N THR A 53 -4.87 12.75 6.08
CA THR A 53 -5.59 12.47 7.34
C THR A 53 -6.47 13.67 7.68
N TRP A 54 -7.75 13.44 7.98
CA TRP A 54 -8.64 14.48 8.48
C TRP A 54 -8.21 14.97 9.87
N ASN A 55 -8.45 16.24 10.18
CA ASN A 55 -8.34 16.79 11.52
C ASN A 55 -9.51 17.77 11.78
N GLU A 56 -9.79 18.06 13.05
CA GLU A 56 -10.97 18.82 13.47
C GLU A 56 -11.02 20.27 12.97
N LYS A 57 -9.91 20.82 12.44
CA LYS A 57 -9.89 22.16 11.85
C LYS A 57 -10.41 22.19 10.42
N MET A 58 -10.61 21.03 9.79
CA MET A 58 -11.11 20.92 8.43
C MET A 58 -12.64 20.90 8.40
N ASP A 59 -13.24 21.82 7.64
CA ASP A 59 -14.66 21.77 7.34
C ASP A 59 -14.95 20.67 6.31
N ILE A 60 -15.81 19.75 6.71
CA ILE A 60 -16.21 18.57 5.94
C ILE A 60 -17.73 18.51 5.72
N LYS A 61 -18.43 19.61 5.99
CA LYS A 61 -19.86 19.73 5.72
C LYS A 61 -20.16 19.45 4.25
N ASN A 62 -21.15 18.61 4.01
CA ASN A 62 -21.59 18.13 2.71
C ASN A 62 -20.60 17.25 1.95
N TRP A 63 -19.49 16.81 2.56
CA TRP A 63 -18.59 15.86 1.91
C TRP A 63 -19.21 14.48 1.81
N TRP A 64 -18.84 13.73 0.78
CA TRP A 64 -19.18 12.32 0.69
C TRP A 64 -18.37 11.52 1.69
N MET A 65 -19.00 10.52 2.29
CA MET A 65 -18.47 9.68 3.36
C MET A 65 -18.76 8.21 3.05
N SER A 66 -17.74 7.37 3.13
CA SER A 66 -17.86 5.92 2.99
C SER A 66 -17.06 5.20 4.07
N GLU A 67 -17.38 3.92 4.32
CA GLU A 67 -16.53 3.08 5.17
C GLU A 67 -15.11 3.00 4.57
N LYS A 68 -14.10 3.09 5.43
CA LYS A 68 -12.74 2.71 5.07
C LYS A 68 -12.62 1.19 5.23
N LEU A 69 -12.48 0.50 4.12
CA LEU A 69 -12.32 -0.96 4.11
C LEU A 69 -10.88 -1.36 4.38
N ASP A 70 -10.68 -2.30 5.30
CA ASP A 70 -9.37 -2.91 5.61
C ASP A 70 -9.12 -4.11 4.69
N GLY A 71 -8.94 -3.83 3.41
CA GLY A 71 -8.75 -4.84 2.36
C GLY A 71 -7.40 -4.70 1.67
N VAL A 72 -7.35 -5.10 0.40
CA VAL A 72 -6.19 -4.89 -0.47
C VAL A 72 -6.60 -4.05 -1.67
N ARG A 73 -6.12 -2.80 -1.75
CA ARG A 73 -6.35 -1.93 -2.92
C ARG A 73 -5.97 -2.63 -4.22
N GLY A 74 -6.96 -2.78 -5.09
CA GLY A 74 -6.86 -3.34 -6.43
C GLY A 74 -7.19 -2.27 -7.46
N TYR A 75 -6.21 -1.95 -8.30
CA TYR A 75 -6.39 -1.07 -9.45
C TYR A 75 -6.61 -1.93 -10.69
N TRP A 76 -7.79 -1.84 -11.29
CA TRP A 76 -8.07 -2.46 -12.58
C TRP A 76 -7.57 -1.52 -13.68
N THR A 77 -6.75 -2.02 -14.61
CA THR A 77 -6.17 -1.21 -15.69
C THR A 77 -7.05 -1.12 -16.94
N GLY A 78 -8.20 -1.79 -16.95
CA GLY A 78 -8.93 -2.12 -18.19
C GLY A 78 -8.67 -3.55 -18.69
N THR A 79 -7.60 -4.19 -18.19
CA THR A 79 -7.18 -5.53 -18.65
C THR A 79 -6.65 -6.44 -17.53
N GLN A 80 -6.11 -5.86 -16.45
CA GLN A 80 -5.56 -6.62 -15.34
C GLN A 80 -5.74 -5.89 -14.03
N LEU A 81 -5.79 -6.66 -12.94
CA LEU A 81 -5.83 -6.14 -11.59
C LEU A 81 -4.41 -6.06 -11.03
N ILE A 82 -4.02 -4.89 -10.54
CA ILE A 82 -2.69 -4.63 -9.97
C ILE A 82 -2.78 -3.98 -8.59
N SER A 83 -1.83 -4.28 -7.73
CA SER A 83 -1.69 -3.65 -6.42
C SER A 83 -1.19 -2.21 -6.53
N ARG A 84 -1.27 -1.47 -5.41
CA ARG A 84 -0.63 -0.16 -5.24
C ARG A 84 0.84 -0.12 -5.65
N ALA A 85 1.59 -1.21 -5.46
CA ALA A 85 3.00 -1.28 -5.80
C ALA A 85 3.27 -1.68 -7.27
N GLY A 86 2.22 -1.88 -8.07
CA GLY A 86 2.31 -2.34 -9.45
C GLY A 86 2.45 -3.87 -9.61
N ASN A 87 2.37 -4.64 -8.52
CA ASN A 87 2.38 -6.11 -8.63
C ASN A 87 1.02 -6.59 -9.16
N ARG A 88 1.04 -7.45 -10.17
CA ARG A 88 -0.14 -8.09 -10.74
C ARG A 88 -0.77 -9.07 -9.76
N PHE A 89 -2.10 -9.04 -9.63
CA PHE A 89 -2.88 -10.09 -9.00
C PHE A 89 -3.30 -11.14 -10.03
N HIS A 90 -3.64 -12.34 -9.57
CA HIS A 90 -4.06 -13.45 -10.42
C HIS A 90 -5.51 -13.86 -10.10
N PRO A 91 -6.50 -12.97 -10.29
CA PRO A 91 -7.90 -13.35 -10.16
C PRO A 91 -8.26 -14.41 -11.21
N PRO A 92 -9.14 -15.36 -10.88
CA PRO A 92 -9.75 -16.22 -11.86
C PRO A 92 -10.49 -15.44 -12.94
N LYS A 93 -10.58 -15.99 -14.16
CA LYS A 93 -11.24 -15.32 -15.29
C LYS A 93 -12.70 -14.94 -15.00
N TRP A 94 -13.42 -15.80 -14.28
CA TRP A 94 -14.81 -15.54 -13.89
C TRP A 94 -14.94 -14.34 -12.94
N PHE A 95 -13.92 -14.04 -12.13
CA PHE A 95 -13.95 -12.92 -11.19
C PHE A 95 -13.96 -11.58 -11.92
N THR A 96 -13.12 -11.46 -12.96
CA THR A 96 -13.02 -10.25 -13.79
C THR A 96 -13.95 -10.27 -15.00
N GLN A 97 -14.87 -11.23 -15.09
CA GLN A 97 -15.87 -11.25 -16.16
C GLN A 97 -16.70 -9.96 -16.12
N ASN A 98 -17.06 -9.39 -17.27
CA ASN A 98 -17.83 -8.14 -17.37
C ASN A 98 -17.15 -6.88 -16.80
N PHE A 99 -15.86 -6.96 -16.43
CA PHE A 99 -15.10 -5.75 -16.10
C PHE A 99 -14.92 -4.89 -17.36
N PRO A 100 -14.93 -3.55 -17.22
CA PRO A 100 -14.79 -2.65 -18.35
C PRO A 100 -13.38 -2.64 -18.95
N SER A 101 -13.25 -2.11 -20.16
CA SER A 101 -11.94 -1.82 -20.76
C SER A 101 -11.27 -0.54 -20.22
N PHE A 102 -11.94 0.20 -19.32
CA PHE A 102 -11.40 1.38 -18.66
C PHE A 102 -10.95 1.09 -17.22
N PRO A 103 -10.05 1.91 -16.65
CA PRO A 103 -9.57 1.71 -15.29
C PRO A 103 -10.62 1.93 -14.19
N LEU A 104 -10.52 1.10 -13.16
CA LEU A 104 -11.30 1.21 -11.91
C LEU A 104 -10.35 1.20 -10.72
N ASP A 105 -10.73 1.91 -9.66
CA ASP A 105 -10.03 1.90 -8.39
C ASP A 105 -10.97 1.38 -7.31
N GLY A 106 -10.49 0.41 -6.55
CA GLY A 106 -11.31 -0.32 -5.59
C GLY A 106 -10.48 -1.06 -4.56
N GLU A 107 -11.19 -1.62 -3.59
CA GLU A 107 -10.61 -2.48 -2.56
C GLU A 107 -11.07 -3.92 -2.79
N LEU A 108 -10.13 -4.86 -2.90
CA LEU A 108 -10.47 -6.27 -2.71
C LEU A 108 -10.78 -6.46 -1.23
N TRP A 109 -11.94 -7.03 -0.91
CA TRP A 109 -12.45 -7.08 0.46
C TRP A 109 -13.21 -8.38 0.75
N MET A 110 -13.11 -8.90 1.97
CA MET A 110 -13.71 -10.17 2.41
C MET A 110 -14.58 -10.02 3.67
N GLY A 111 -14.94 -8.78 4.02
CA GLY A 111 -15.53 -8.47 5.31
C GLY A 111 -14.52 -7.88 6.30
N ARG A 112 -15.05 -7.43 7.44
CA ARG A 112 -14.28 -6.81 8.52
C ARG A 112 -13.39 -7.82 9.23
N ASN A 113 -12.22 -7.36 9.71
CA ASN A 113 -11.22 -8.20 10.39
C ASN A 113 -10.66 -9.37 9.54
N GLN A 114 -10.79 -9.32 8.21
CA GLN A 114 -10.31 -10.37 7.30
C GLN A 114 -9.02 -10.00 6.55
N PHE A 115 -8.34 -8.92 6.91
CA PHE A 115 -7.16 -8.41 6.20
C PHE A 115 -6.07 -9.47 5.99
N SER A 116 -5.71 -10.23 7.05
CA SER A 116 -4.68 -11.27 6.93
C SER A 116 -5.09 -12.39 5.97
N ALA A 117 -6.37 -12.79 5.98
CA ALA A 117 -6.89 -13.84 5.11
C ALA A 117 -6.87 -13.40 3.64
N ILE A 118 -7.36 -12.20 3.34
CA ILE A 118 -7.38 -11.70 1.97
C ILE A 118 -5.97 -11.49 1.40
N VAL A 119 -5.03 -10.98 2.21
CA VAL A 119 -3.62 -10.84 1.80
C VAL A 119 -3.02 -12.19 1.42
N SER A 120 -3.37 -13.26 2.13
CA SER A 120 -2.94 -14.62 1.80
C SER A 120 -3.49 -15.06 0.44
N ILE A 121 -4.78 -14.86 0.19
CA ILE A 121 -5.45 -15.30 -1.05
C ILE A 121 -4.90 -14.56 -2.27
N VAL A 122 -4.82 -13.23 -2.22
CA VAL A 122 -4.42 -12.41 -3.40
C VAL A 122 -2.94 -12.58 -3.78
N LYS A 123 -2.10 -13.11 -2.87
CA LYS A 123 -0.69 -13.43 -3.13
C LYS A 123 -0.48 -14.84 -3.69
N THR A 124 -1.41 -15.75 -3.44
CA THR A 124 -1.32 -17.14 -3.88
C THR A 124 -1.74 -17.27 -5.34
N LYS A 125 -0.87 -17.87 -6.16
CA LYS A 125 -1.26 -18.30 -7.52
C LYS A 125 -2.21 -19.50 -7.39
N ASP A 126 -3.22 -19.56 -8.26
CA ASP A 126 -4.19 -20.66 -8.33
C ASP A 126 -5.14 -20.82 -7.13
N ALA A 127 -5.41 -19.73 -6.40
CA ALA A 127 -6.38 -19.70 -5.29
C ALA A 127 -7.86 -19.66 -5.74
N ASP A 128 -8.21 -20.26 -6.88
CA ASP A 128 -9.48 -20.07 -7.60
C ASP A 128 -10.72 -20.14 -6.70
N LYS A 129 -10.84 -21.20 -5.90
CA LYS A 129 -11.98 -21.40 -4.99
C LYS A 129 -12.09 -20.31 -3.91
N GLU A 130 -10.97 -19.78 -3.42
CA GLU A 130 -10.94 -18.81 -2.34
C GLU A 130 -11.33 -17.40 -2.80
N TRP A 131 -11.13 -17.08 -4.08
CA TRP A 131 -11.56 -15.81 -4.67
C TRP A 131 -13.08 -15.61 -4.60
N LYS A 132 -13.87 -16.68 -4.44
CA LYS A 132 -15.33 -16.58 -4.27
C LYS A 132 -15.74 -15.80 -3.02
N LYS A 133 -14.84 -15.69 -2.03
CA LYS A 133 -15.06 -14.94 -0.79
C LYS A 133 -14.74 -13.45 -0.93
N ILE A 134 -14.12 -13.04 -2.03
CA ILE A 134 -13.67 -11.68 -2.27
C ILE A 134 -14.75 -10.91 -3.05
N GLN A 135 -14.96 -9.67 -2.63
CA GLN A 135 -15.70 -8.64 -3.37
C GLN A 135 -14.71 -7.57 -3.83
N TYR A 136 -14.91 -7.03 -5.03
CA TYR A 136 -14.20 -5.85 -5.52
C TYR A 136 -15.07 -4.62 -5.27
N MET A 137 -14.71 -3.87 -4.22
CA MET A 137 -15.45 -2.71 -3.72
C MET A 137 -14.92 -1.45 -4.40
N ILE A 138 -15.55 -1.07 -5.51
CA ILE A 138 -15.14 0.06 -6.34
C ILE A 138 -15.47 1.38 -5.65
N PHE A 139 -14.52 2.30 -5.61
CA PHE A 139 -14.70 3.63 -5.06
C PHE A 139 -14.34 4.76 -6.04
N ASP A 140 -13.77 4.47 -7.22
CA ASP A 140 -13.56 5.48 -8.27
C ASP A 140 -13.38 4.87 -9.69
N ALA A 141 -13.52 5.71 -10.72
CA ALA A 141 -13.22 5.45 -12.13
C ALA A 141 -12.24 6.51 -12.67
N PRO A 142 -10.91 6.35 -12.46
CA PRO A 142 -9.92 7.44 -12.61
C PRO A 142 -9.76 8.04 -14.00
N GLN A 143 -10.11 7.30 -15.06
CA GLN A 143 -10.00 7.79 -16.44
C GLN A 143 -11.08 8.80 -16.80
N VAL A 144 -12.22 8.79 -16.10
CA VAL A 144 -13.32 9.69 -16.40
C VAL A 144 -12.91 11.10 -15.96
N ALA A 145 -12.69 12.00 -16.92
CA ALA A 145 -12.22 13.37 -16.72
C ALA A 145 -13.33 14.30 -16.20
N GLU A 146 -13.99 13.89 -15.11
CA GLU A 146 -15.14 14.55 -14.50
C GLU A 146 -15.02 14.58 -12.98
N ASN A 147 -15.98 15.25 -12.32
CA ASN A 147 -16.07 15.25 -10.87
C ASN A 147 -16.40 13.88 -10.27
N PHE A 148 -16.12 13.72 -8.98
CA PHE A 148 -16.24 12.45 -8.26
C PHE A 148 -17.61 11.77 -8.45
N GLU A 149 -18.70 12.54 -8.38
CA GLU A 149 -20.05 12.05 -8.51
C GLU A 149 -20.28 11.41 -9.87
N LYS A 150 -19.87 12.08 -10.95
CA LYS A 150 -19.95 11.54 -12.31
C LYS A 150 -19.04 10.31 -12.50
N ARG A 151 -17.83 10.30 -11.94
CA ARG A 151 -16.93 9.13 -12.03
C ARG A 151 -17.54 7.90 -11.36
N LEU A 152 -18.11 8.07 -10.16
CA LEU A 152 -18.75 6.98 -9.43
C LEU A 152 -20.05 6.53 -10.13
N ALA A 153 -20.85 7.46 -10.63
CA ALA A 153 -22.05 7.18 -11.40
C ALA A 153 -21.73 6.41 -12.70
N PHE A 154 -20.62 6.75 -13.37
CA PHE A 154 -20.14 6.05 -14.56
C PHE A 154 -19.82 4.58 -14.26
N ALA A 155 -19.05 4.30 -13.20
CA ALA A 155 -18.77 2.93 -12.77
C ALA A 155 -20.07 2.18 -12.39
N LYS A 156 -20.96 2.83 -11.63
CA LYS A 156 -22.25 2.26 -11.25
C LYS A 156 -23.12 1.92 -12.46
N ASN A 157 -23.17 2.80 -13.45
CA ASN A 157 -23.95 2.58 -14.67
C ASN A 157 -23.38 1.43 -15.51
N TRP A 158 -22.06 1.25 -15.55
CA TRP A 158 -21.43 0.12 -16.22
C TRP A 158 -21.93 -1.21 -15.65
N PHE A 159 -21.81 -1.41 -14.32
CA PHE A 159 -22.20 -2.66 -13.67
C PHE A 159 -23.71 -2.85 -13.56
N LYS A 160 -24.52 -1.80 -13.74
CA LYS A 160 -25.96 -1.94 -13.95
C LYS A 160 -26.28 -2.69 -15.25
N HIS A 161 -25.51 -2.45 -16.32
CA HIS A 161 -25.71 -3.08 -17.63
C HIS A 161 -24.87 -4.35 -17.82
N HIS A 162 -23.78 -4.48 -17.06
CA HIS A 162 -22.84 -5.60 -17.12
C HIS A 162 -22.66 -6.18 -15.70
N PRO A 163 -23.68 -6.85 -15.14
CA PRO A 163 -23.65 -7.31 -13.76
C PRO A 163 -22.50 -8.30 -13.52
N ASN A 164 -21.88 -8.18 -12.35
CA ASN A 164 -20.92 -9.13 -11.82
C ASN A 164 -21.19 -9.30 -10.32
N PRO A 165 -21.42 -10.54 -9.82
CA PRO A 165 -21.76 -10.79 -8.41
C PRO A 165 -20.61 -10.58 -7.41
N HIS A 166 -19.40 -10.33 -7.90
CA HIS A 166 -18.20 -10.06 -7.11
C HIS A 166 -17.78 -8.59 -7.16
N VAL A 167 -18.67 -7.71 -7.61
CA VAL A 167 -18.42 -6.27 -7.72
C VAL A 167 -19.52 -5.51 -7.00
N GLU A 168 -19.10 -4.56 -6.17
CA GLU A 168 -19.99 -3.59 -5.57
C GLU A 168 -19.41 -2.18 -5.69
N ILE A 169 -20.28 -1.19 -5.84
CA ILE A 169 -19.89 0.22 -5.71
C ILE A 169 -20.00 0.59 -4.24
N ILE A 170 -18.93 1.11 -3.64
CA ILE A 170 -18.93 1.46 -2.23
C ILE A 170 -20.04 2.51 -1.94
N GLN A 171 -20.82 2.27 -0.89
CA GLN A 171 -21.89 3.17 -0.50
C GLN A 171 -21.31 4.53 -0.06
N GLN A 172 -21.91 5.60 -0.55
CA GLN A 172 -21.59 6.98 -0.18
C GLN A 172 -22.75 7.59 0.60
N GLU A 173 -22.43 8.32 1.67
CA GLU A 173 -23.37 9.06 2.50
C GLU A 173 -22.89 10.52 2.64
N ILE A 174 -23.80 11.48 2.75
CA ILE A 174 -23.40 12.89 2.95
C ILE A 174 -23.04 13.13 4.42
N CYS A 175 -21.85 13.67 4.66
CA CYS A 175 -21.41 14.09 5.97
C CYS A 175 -21.99 15.47 6.33
N ARG A 176 -23.02 15.49 7.18
CA ARG A 176 -23.74 16.71 7.57
C ARG A 176 -22.89 17.68 8.41
N ASN A 177 -22.05 17.16 9.30
CA ASN A 177 -21.17 17.91 10.20
C ASN A 177 -20.21 16.97 10.93
N GLN A 178 -19.33 17.52 11.77
CA GLN A 178 -18.36 16.74 12.55
C GLN A 178 -19.02 15.76 13.54
N ASP A 179 -20.15 16.11 14.15
CA ASP A 179 -20.86 15.20 15.06
C ASP A 179 -21.43 13.98 14.32
N HIS A 180 -21.94 14.20 13.10
CA HIS A 180 -22.36 13.12 12.22
C HIS A 180 -21.19 12.20 11.88
N LEU A 181 -20.03 12.79 11.55
CA LEU A 181 -18.80 12.04 11.27
C LEU A 181 -18.38 11.17 12.45
N LYS A 182 -18.30 11.76 13.65
CA LYS A 182 -17.89 11.08 14.90
C LYS A 182 -18.85 9.95 15.25
N ARG A 183 -20.17 10.16 15.15
CA ARG A 183 -21.18 9.11 15.39
C ARG A 183 -21.06 7.97 14.39
N LYS A 184 -20.95 8.28 13.09
CA LYS A 184 -20.80 7.26 12.04
C LYS A 184 -19.53 6.45 12.23
N LEU A 185 -18.43 7.12 12.58
CA LEU A 185 -17.16 6.46 12.82
C LEU A 185 -17.25 5.46 13.99
N LYS A 186 -17.81 5.89 15.13
CA LYS A 186 -18.06 5.01 16.28
C LYS A 186 -18.96 3.83 15.92
N GLU A 187 -20.00 4.06 15.10
CA GLU A 187 -20.87 2.98 14.60
C GLU A 187 -20.07 1.95 13.78
N ILE A 188 -19.26 2.40 12.82
CA ILE A 188 -18.42 1.53 11.99
C ILE A 188 -17.41 0.75 12.84
N GLU A 189 -16.72 1.42 13.76
CA GLU A 189 -15.75 0.82 14.68
C GLU A 189 -16.40 -0.22 15.60
N SER A 190 -17.59 0.07 16.15
CA SER A 190 -18.34 -0.87 17.00
C SER A 190 -18.68 -2.19 16.30
N LYS A 191 -18.74 -2.15 14.96
CA LYS A 191 -19.00 -3.32 14.12
C LYS A 191 -17.70 -3.89 13.49
N GLY A 192 -16.53 -3.45 13.95
CA GLY A 192 -15.20 -3.93 13.55
C GLY A 192 -14.63 -3.29 12.27
N GLY A 193 -15.19 -2.18 11.79
CA GLY A 193 -14.71 -1.48 10.59
C GLY A 193 -13.48 -0.62 10.87
N GLU A 194 -12.72 -0.24 9.84
CA GLU A 194 -11.41 0.41 10.02
C GLU A 194 -11.46 1.93 10.21
N GLY A 195 -12.55 2.55 9.77
CA GLY A 195 -12.74 3.99 9.82
C GLY A 195 -13.60 4.51 8.67
N LEU A 196 -13.37 5.76 8.27
CA LEU A 196 -14.11 6.40 7.18
C LEU A 196 -13.17 7.03 6.15
N ILE A 197 -13.66 7.15 4.93
CA ILE A 197 -13.09 7.97 3.86
C ILE A 197 -14.04 9.13 3.60
N LEU A 198 -13.50 10.33 3.48
CA LEU A 198 -14.23 11.51 3.04
C LEU A 198 -13.73 11.97 1.68
N ARG A 199 -14.67 12.35 0.82
CA ARG A 199 -14.40 12.82 -0.53
C ARG A 199 -15.11 14.15 -0.75
N LYS A 200 -14.36 15.16 -1.20
CA LYS A 200 -14.89 16.50 -1.44
C LYS A 200 -15.88 16.47 -2.62
N PRO A 201 -17.07 17.09 -2.51
CA PRO A 201 -18.02 17.15 -3.61
C PRO A 201 -17.43 17.91 -4.79
N GLY A 202 -17.74 17.47 -6.01
CA GLY A 202 -17.25 18.12 -7.22
C GLY A 202 -15.75 17.92 -7.50
N SER A 203 -15.00 17.19 -6.67
CA SER A 203 -13.54 17.13 -6.80
C SER A 203 -13.07 16.32 -8.03
N PRO A 204 -12.02 16.78 -8.74
CA PRO A 204 -11.39 15.99 -9.79
C PRO A 204 -10.60 14.81 -9.21
N TYR A 205 -10.19 13.89 -10.07
CA TYR A 205 -9.23 12.85 -9.70
C TYR A 205 -7.81 13.43 -9.80
N ILE A 206 -7.10 13.55 -8.67
CA ILE A 206 -5.74 14.08 -8.61
C ILE A 206 -4.78 12.97 -8.20
N THR A 207 -3.79 12.68 -9.04
CA THR A 207 -2.75 11.72 -8.69
C THR A 207 -1.89 12.24 -7.55
N GLY A 208 -1.52 11.35 -6.62
CA GLY A 208 -0.77 11.72 -5.43
C GLY A 208 -1.68 12.08 -4.28
N ARG A 209 -1.11 12.71 -3.24
CA ARG A 209 -1.86 13.03 -2.03
C ARG A 209 -2.68 14.29 -2.25
N SER A 210 -3.98 14.23 -1.96
CA SER A 210 -4.91 15.35 -2.15
C SER A 210 -5.75 15.57 -0.90
N TYR A 211 -6.01 16.84 -0.58
CA TYR A 211 -6.92 17.21 0.49
C TYR A 211 -8.38 16.96 0.12
N ASP A 212 -8.70 16.73 -1.16
CA ASP A 212 -10.05 16.35 -1.61
C ASP A 212 -10.41 14.88 -1.29
N LEU A 213 -9.46 14.13 -0.73
CA LEU A 213 -9.64 12.77 -0.22
C LEU A 213 -9.04 12.70 1.17
N LEU A 214 -9.87 12.46 2.18
CA LEU A 214 -9.42 12.35 3.57
C LEU A 214 -9.72 10.96 4.11
N LYS A 215 -8.82 10.44 4.94
CA LYS A 215 -9.07 9.28 5.79
C LYS A 215 -9.34 9.79 7.19
N VAL A 216 -10.40 9.30 7.80
CA VAL A 216 -10.80 9.61 9.15
C VAL A 216 -10.47 8.40 10.00
N LYS A 217 -9.64 8.63 11.00
CA LYS A 217 -9.31 7.67 12.04
C LYS A 217 -9.41 8.43 13.35
N ILE A 218 -10.28 7.99 14.26
CA ILE A 218 -10.19 8.43 15.65
C ILE A 218 -9.00 7.67 16.22
N PHE A 219 -8.11 8.42 16.84
CA PHE A 219 -7.12 7.82 17.70
C PHE A 219 -7.65 7.89 19.12
N ASP A 220 -7.44 6.82 19.86
CA ASP A 220 -7.49 6.88 21.31
C ASP A 220 -6.18 7.50 21.80
N ASP A 221 -6.21 8.18 22.93
CA ASP A 221 -5.01 8.53 23.67
C ASP A 221 -4.97 7.82 25.01
N ASP A 222 -3.75 7.57 25.49
CA ASP A 222 -3.50 7.04 26.81
C ASP A 222 -2.11 7.51 27.25
N GLU A 223 -1.77 7.20 28.50
CA GLU A 223 -0.53 7.59 29.13
C GLU A 223 0.38 6.39 29.32
N ALA A 224 1.68 6.64 29.16
CA ALA A 224 2.71 5.64 29.45
C ALA A 224 3.96 6.31 30.00
N THR A 225 4.68 5.59 30.86
CA THR A 225 5.94 6.02 31.45
C THR A 225 7.09 5.63 30.53
N VAL A 226 8.01 6.56 30.26
CA VAL A 226 9.22 6.29 29.48
C VAL A 226 10.16 5.39 30.28
N ILE A 227 10.53 4.25 29.71
CA ILE A 227 11.41 3.26 30.36
C ILE A 227 12.83 3.31 29.79
N GLN A 228 12.96 3.51 28.47
CA GLN A 228 14.26 3.48 27.80
C GLN A 228 14.25 4.24 26.48
N HIS A 229 15.40 4.81 26.10
CA HIS A 229 15.61 5.41 24.77
C HIS A 229 16.39 4.48 23.85
N PHE A 230 16.13 4.59 22.55
CA PHE A 230 16.87 3.88 21.51
C PHE A 230 17.36 4.88 20.45
N LYS A 231 18.64 4.76 20.09
CA LYS A 231 19.27 5.52 19.01
C LYS A 231 18.59 5.24 17.67
N GLY A 232 18.42 6.28 16.86
CA GLY A 232 17.79 6.17 15.55
C GLY A 232 18.71 5.57 14.48
N LYS A 233 18.16 5.42 13.28
CA LYS A 233 18.87 4.99 12.07
C LYS A 233 18.60 6.00 10.95
N GLY A 234 19.43 6.01 9.90
CA GLY A 234 19.27 6.90 8.75
C GLY A 234 19.28 8.38 9.17
N ARG A 235 18.23 9.13 8.80
CA ARG A 235 18.09 10.57 9.14
C ARG A 235 18.12 10.90 10.64
N ASN A 236 17.98 9.89 11.50
CA ASN A 236 17.99 10.03 12.96
C ASN A 236 19.18 9.28 13.59
N ALA A 237 20.24 8.97 12.84
CA ALA A 237 21.37 8.19 13.32
C ALA A 237 21.98 8.79 14.61
N ASP A 238 22.13 10.11 14.70
CA ASP A 238 22.80 10.77 15.83
C ASP A 238 21.85 11.23 16.96
N ARG A 239 20.58 10.83 16.90
CA ARG A 239 19.54 11.28 17.84
C ARG A 239 18.56 10.18 18.21
N MET A 240 17.61 10.48 19.10
CA MET A 240 16.62 9.50 19.54
C MET A 240 15.74 9.04 18.36
N GLY A 241 15.70 7.72 18.17
CA GLY A 241 14.87 7.06 17.16
C GLY A 241 13.49 6.69 17.71
N SER A 242 13.48 6.02 18.86
CA SER A 242 12.28 5.59 19.56
C SER A 242 12.49 5.53 21.07
N ILE A 243 11.39 5.57 21.82
CA ILE A 243 11.36 5.27 23.25
C ILE A 243 10.61 3.95 23.50
N LEU A 244 11.01 3.18 24.50
CA LEU A 244 10.20 2.12 25.09
C LEU A 244 9.39 2.74 26.23
N VAL A 245 8.09 2.48 26.24
CA VAL A 245 7.18 2.96 27.27
C VAL A 245 6.44 1.81 27.90
N GLU A 246 5.94 2.02 29.13
CA GLU A 246 5.10 1.09 29.88
C GLU A 246 3.79 1.80 30.26
N MET A 247 2.66 1.18 29.90
CA MET A 247 1.33 1.63 30.32
C MET A 247 1.04 1.20 31.76
N LYS A 248 0.04 1.81 32.40
CA LYS A 248 -0.39 1.46 33.77
C LYS A 248 -0.74 -0.03 33.96
N ASN A 249 -1.17 -0.71 32.90
CA ASN A 249 -1.48 -2.13 32.90
C ASN A 249 -0.25 -3.04 32.68
N GLY A 250 0.97 -2.49 32.68
CA GLY A 250 2.23 -3.22 32.51
C GLY A 250 2.61 -3.53 31.05
N ILE A 251 1.79 -3.17 30.07
CA ILE A 251 2.09 -3.41 28.66
C ILE A 251 3.25 -2.51 28.21
N ARG A 252 4.29 -3.12 27.64
CA ARG A 252 5.48 -2.43 27.10
C ARG A 252 5.50 -2.43 25.58
N PHE A 253 5.77 -1.28 24.98
CA PHE A 253 5.92 -1.15 23.53
C PHE A 253 6.78 0.05 23.15
N LYS A 254 7.26 0.07 21.90
CA LYS A 254 8.08 1.16 21.38
C LYS A 254 7.23 2.21 20.66
N ILE A 255 7.54 3.48 20.90
CA ILE A 255 7.01 4.63 20.16
C ILE A 255 8.17 5.28 19.39
N GLY A 256 8.08 5.28 18.06
CA GLY A 256 9.12 5.82 17.17
C GLY A 256 8.69 7.04 16.34
N THR A 257 7.42 7.44 16.41
CA THR A 257 6.82 8.51 15.61
C THR A 257 6.12 9.53 16.52
N GLY A 258 5.77 10.69 15.97
CA GLY A 258 5.14 11.79 16.72
C GLY A 258 6.12 12.84 17.25
N PHE A 259 7.41 12.51 17.34
CA PHE A 259 8.45 13.45 17.78
C PHE A 259 8.88 14.41 16.67
N THR A 260 8.95 15.69 17.03
CA THR A 260 9.67 16.75 16.32
C THR A 260 11.18 16.52 16.38
N ASP A 261 11.92 17.22 15.52
CA ASP A 261 13.39 17.15 15.51
C ASP A 261 14.00 17.66 16.82
N LYS A 262 13.38 18.67 17.45
CA LYS A 262 13.77 19.18 18.77
C LYS A 262 13.61 18.11 19.86
N GLU A 263 12.49 17.40 19.87
CA GLU A 263 12.24 16.31 20.82
C GLU A 263 13.12 15.09 20.56
N ARG A 264 13.62 14.89 19.33
CA ARG A 264 14.60 13.82 19.07
C ARG A 264 15.99 14.15 19.60
N ASN A 265 16.37 15.41 19.55
CA ASN A 265 17.64 15.90 20.08
C ASN A 265 17.60 15.99 21.61
N ASN A 266 16.43 16.31 22.18
CA ASN A 266 16.19 16.35 23.62
C ASN A 266 14.95 15.50 23.99
N PRO A 267 15.10 14.17 24.07
CA PRO A 267 13.97 13.26 24.29
C PRO A 267 13.38 13.38 25.70
N PRO A 268 12.09 13.06 25.88
CA PRO A 268 11.48 12.97 27.21
C PRO A 268 12.29 12.02 28.10
N PRO A 269 12.77 12.43 29.29
CA PRO A 269 13.60 11.60 30.15
C PRO A 269 12.95 10.25 30.53
N VAL A 270 13.78 9.29 30.90
CA VAL A 270 13.29 8.05 31.53
C VAL A 270 12.57 8.41 32.84
N GLY A 271 11.43 7.78 33.10
CA GLY A 271 10.53 8.08 34.22
C GLY A 271 9.46 9.13 33.89
N THR A 272 9.57 9.86 32.79
CA THR A 272 8.55 10.84 32.39
C THR A 272 7.26 10.14 31.92
N ILE A 273 6.11 10.67 32.35
CA ILE A 273 4.80 10.26 31.80
C ILE A 273 4.54 11.07 30.53
N ILE A 274 4.22 10.36 29.46
CA ILE A 274 3.83 10.97 28.18
C ILE A 274 2.40 10.60 27.86
N THR A 275 1.73 11.45 27.08
CA THR A 275 0.52 11.09 26.36
C THR A 275 0.92 10.60 24.97
N PHE A 276 0.38 9.47 24.56
CA PHE A 276 0.52 8.96 23.20
C PHE A 276 -0.86 8.72 22.62
N LYS A 277 -0.95 8.72 21.29
CA LYS A 277 -2.15 8.31 20.57
C LYS A 277 -1.95 6.99 19.84
N TYR A 278 -3.02 6.24 19.65
CA TYR A 278 -3.02 4.95 18.98
C TYR A 278 -4.37 4.67 18.30
N TYR A 279 -4.43 3.62 17.48
CA TYR A 279 -5.62 3.31 16.67
C TYR A 279 -6.07 1.87 16.94
N GLY A 280 -6.72 1.68 18.10
CA GLY A 280 -7.11 0.38 18.63
C GLY A 280 -5.93 -0.47 19.12
N LEU A 281 -6.26 -1.63 19.69
CA LEU A 281 -5.29 -2.54 20.32
C LEU A 281 -5.04 -3.80 19.47
N THR A 282 -3.89 -4.44 19.63
CA THR A 282 -3.65 -5.82 19.16
C THR A 282 -4.45 -6.81 20.01
N LYS A 283 -4.51 -8.09 19.60
CA LYS A 283 -5.11 -9.16 20.42
C LYS A 283 -4.47 -9.28 21.81
N SER A 284 -3.20 -8.88 21.93
CA SER A 284 -2.44 -8.86 23.18
C SER A 284 -2.54 -7.52 23.95
N GLY A 285 -3.44 -6.62 23.55
CA GLY A 285 -3.66 -5.33 24.22
C GLY A 285 -2.64 -4.24 23.88
N VAL A 286 -1.72 -4.47 22.92
CA VAL A 286 -0.70 -3.47 22.56
C VAL A 286 -1.29 -2.38 21.66
N PRO A 287 -1.09 -1.09 21.95
CA PRO A 287 -1.53 0.00 21.07
C PRO A 287 -1.01 -0.10 19.63
N LYS A 288 -1.91 -0.10 18.65
CA LYS A 288 -1.55 -0.11 17.23
C LYS A 288 -1.21 1.29 16.73
N PHE A 289 -0.15 1.38 15.92
CA PHE A 289 0.30 2.62 15.29
C PHE A 289 0.51 3.77 16.31
N ALA A 290 1.01 3.43 17.49
CA ALA A 290 1.23 4.39 18.56
C ALA A 290 2.22 5.50 18.14
N SER A 291 1.89 6.74 18.46
CA SER A 291 2.72 7.91 18.20
C SER A 291 2.67 8.88 19.38
N PHE A 292 3.82 9.47 19.69
CA PHE A 292 3.94 10.48 20.74
C PHE A 292 3.02 11.68 20.46
N LEU A 293 2.34 12.17 21.49
CA LEU A 293 1.58 13.42 21.44
C LEU A 293 2.29 14.55 22.18
N ARG A 294 2.54 14.35 23.47
CA ARG A 294 3.13 15.36 24.37
C ARG A 294 3.67 14.72 25.65
N VAL A 295 4.57 15.42 26.32
CA VAL A 295 4.86 15.15 27.73
C VAL A 295 3.65 15.56 28.56
N ARG A 296 3.28 14.76 29.57
CA ARG A 296 2.16 15.11 30.46
C ARG A 296 2.58 16.27 31.35
N GLU A 297 1.78 17.34 31.36
CA GLU A 297 1.93 18.42 32.34
C GLU A 297 1.46 17.92 33.71
N GLN A 298 2.33 18.05 34.72
CA GLN A 298 1.94 17.89 36.11
C GLN A 298 1.41 19.24 36.58
N PHE A 299 0.12 19.30 36.90
CA PHE A 299 -0.45 20.38 37.71
C PHE A 299 -0.35 19.99 39.18
#